data_AF-A0A7S2VLU9-F1
#
_entry.id   AF-A0A7S2VLU9-F1
#
_cell.length_a   1.000
_cell.length_b   1.000
_cell.length_c   1.000
_cell.angle_alpha   90.00
_cell.angle_beta   90.00
_cell.angle_gamma   90.00
#
_symmetry.space_group_name_H-M   'P 1'
#
loop_
_entity.id
_entity.type
_entity.pdbx_description
1 polymer ?
#
loop_
_entity_poly.entity_id
_entity_poly.type
_entity_poly.pdbx_seq_one_letter_code
_entity_poly.pdbx_strand_id
1 'polypeptide(L)'
;QRVPGWGDYRDQGCTRVGTADYDNQDIVLESTVAAVHRIIDDVVQQEGVPSERVAVGGFSMGATAAAECALRYPARLAGLVMLNGWLLPGARAAALEPDRAARVRGLPVLVSHGSADEQVGFDCGRAAADHLRAAGTGVRLEV
;
A
#
# COMPACT_ATOMS: atom_id res chain seq x y z
N GLN A 1 4.16 -19.18 18.85
CA GLN A 1 5.24 -18.25 18.45
C GLN A 1 4.62 -17.20 17.54
N ARG A 2 4.83 -15.89 17.79
CA ARG A 2 4.51 -14.85 16.80
C ARG A 2 5.56 -14.94 15.69
N VAL A 3 5.12 -15.16 14.46
CA VAL A 3 6.00 -15.14 13.29
C VAL A 3 6.27 -13.66 12.98
N PRO A 4 7.52 -13.22 12.73
CA PRO A 4 7.77 -11.84 12.34
C PRO A 4 7.00 -11.53 11.06
N GLY A 5 6.22 -10.45 11.08
CA GLY A 5 5.42 -9.98 9.94
C GLY A 5 5.41 -8.45 9.89
N TRP A 6 4.89 -7.90 8.78
CA TRP A 6 4.72 -6.46 8.61
C TRP A 6 3.75 -5.84 9.65
N GLY A 7 2.90 -6.67 10.23
CA GLY A 7 2.18 -6.46 11.48
C GLY A 7 1.28 -7.65 11.83
N ASP A 8 0.17 -7.42 12.54
CA ASP A 8 -0.63 -8.47 13.18
C ASP A 8 -2.07 -8.52 12.65
N TYR A 9 -2.45 -9.66 12.05
CA TYR A 9 -3.84 -9.96 11.69
C TYR A 9 -4.72 -10.12 12.95
N ARG A 10 -5.96 -9.63 12.91
CA ARG A 10 -6.98 -9.89 13.93
C ARG A 10 -7.76 -11.17 13.64
N ASP A 11 -7.92 -11.52 12.37
CA ASP A 11 -8.59 -12.72 11.90
C ASP A 11 -7.66 -13.52 10.97
N GLN A 12 -7.57 -14.83 11.17
CA GLN A 12 -6.80 -15.72 10.28
C GLN A 12 -7.64 -16.24 9.11
N GLY A 13 -8.90 -15.81 9.04
CA GLY A 13 -9.78 -16.05 7.91
C GLY A 13 -9.40 -15.23 6.68
N CYS A 14 -10.14 -15.50 5.61
CA CYS A 14 -9.94 -14.79 4.36
C CYS A 14 -10.29 -13.30 4.48
N THR A 15 -9.40 -12.42 4.03
CA THR A 15 -9.66 -10.98 3.96
C THR A 15 -10.54 -10.66 2.75
N ARG A 16 -11.68 -10.02 2.99
CA ARG A 16 -12.64 -9.53 1.98
C ARG A 16 -13.05 -8.11 2.33
N VAL A 17 -13.66 -7.38 1.39
CA VAL A 17 -14.17 -6.03 1.69
C VAL A 17 -15.17 -6.10 2.85
N GLY A 18 -14.91 -5.30 3.90
CA GLY A 18 -15.73 -5.23 5.12
C GLY A 18 -15.42 -6.28 6.20
N THR A 19 -14.41 -7.14 6.02
CA THR A 19 -13.94 -8.02 7.10
C THR A 19 -13.11 -7.25 8.12
N ALA A 20 -12.89 -7.84 9.30
CA ALA A 20 -12.18 -7.20 10.41
C ALA A 20 -10.79 -6.67 10.00
N ASP A 21 -10.01 -7.45 9.23
CA ASP A 21 -8.68 -7.05 8.79
C ASP A 21 -8.64 -6.12 7.58
N TYR A 22 -9.72 -6.07 6.80
CA TYR A 22 -9.86 -5.10 5.72
C TYR A 22 -9.91 -3.67 6.28
N ASP A 23 -10.59 -3.47 7.41
CA ASP A 23 -10.74 -2.16 8.07
C ASP A 23 -9.86 -2.00 9.32
N ASN A 24 -8.92 -2.92 9.55
CA ASN A 24 -8.01 -2.88 10.69
C ASN A 24 -6.90 -1.84 10.48
N GLN A 25 -6.91 -0.76 11.27
CA GLN A 25 -5.89 0.29 11.20
C GLN A 25 -4.54 -0.14 11.78
N ASP A 26 -4.50 -1.17 12.61
CA ASP A 26 -3.31 -1.58 13.38
C ASP A 26 -2.60 -2.80 12.78
N ILE A 27 -3.08 -3.33 11.66
CA ILE A 27 -2.50 -4.54 11.03
C ILE A 27 -1.12 -4.28 10.42
N VAL A 28 -0.79 -3.03 10.08
CA VAL A 28 0.57 -2.60 9.72
C VAL A 28 1.08 -1.72 10.84
N LEU A 29 2.25 -2.06 11.38
CA LEU A 29 2.82 -1.32 12.49
C LEU A 29 3.38 0.02 12.03
N GLU A 30 3.19 1.07 12.81
CA GLU A 30 3.83 2.38 12.57
C GLU A 30 5.37 2.27 12.52
N SER A 31 5.94 1.32 13.27
CA SER A 31 7.37 1.00 13.19
C SER A 31 7.79 0.42 11.84
N THR A 32 6.92 -0.35 11.17
CA THR A 32 7.13 -0.84 9.81
C THR A 32 7.17 0.34 8.83
N VAL A 33 6.19 1.24 8.89
CA VAL A 33 6.15 2.42 8.02
C VAL A 33 7.40 3.29 8.22
N ALA A 34 7.76 3.59 9.47
CA ALA A 34 8.96 4.36 9.79
C ALA A 34 10.25 3.67 9.34
N ALA A 35 10.34 2.34 9.43
CA ALA A 35 11.51 1.60 8.96
C ALA A 35 11.66 1.68 7.44
N VAL A 36 10.56 1.50 6.68
CA VAL A 36 10.57 1.62 5.23
C VAL A 36 10.87 3.05 4.79
N HIS A 37 10.30 4.06 5.44
CA HIS A 37 10.60 5.46 5.15
C HIS A 37 12.08 5.78 5.32
N ARG A 38 12.72 5.29 6.40
CA ARG A 38 14.17 5.44 6.57
C ARG A 38 14.98 4.79 5.45
N ILE A 39 14.57 3.60 4.99
CA ILE A 39 15.24 2.94 3.86
C ILE A 39 15.11 3.79 2.59
N ILE A 40 13.94 4.38 2.33
CA ILE A 40 13.75 5.29 1.20
C ILE A 40 14.64 6.53 1.37
N ASP A 41 14.67 7.13 2.56
CA ASP A 41 15.49 8.31 2.85
C ASP A 41 16.98 8.03 2.66
N ASP A 42 17.46 6.86 3.10
CA ASP A 42 18.85 6.43 2.89
C ASP A 42 19.18 6.28 1.40
N VAL A 43 18.30 5.68 0.61
CA VAL A 43 18.45 5.60 -0.86
C VAL A 43 18.49 7.00 -1.48
N VAL A 44 17.69 7.94 -0.99
CA VAL A 44 17.67 9.31 -1.51
C VAL A 44 18.92 10.08 -1.15
N GLN A 45 19.31 10.06 0.13
CA GLN A 45 20.37 10.92 0.66
C GLN A 45 21.77 10.34 0.46
N GLN A 46 21.93 9.03 0.63
CA GLN A 46 23.25 8.39 0.61
C GLN A 46 23.61 7.93 -0.80
N GLU A 47 22.66 7.36 -1.53
CA GLU A 47 22.89 6.87 -2.90
C GLU A 47 22.60 7.94 -3.97
N GLY A 48 22.06 9.10 -3.56
CA GLY A 48 21.78 10.22 -4.46
C GLY A 48 20.67 9.95 -5.48
N VAL A 49 19.77 9.00 -5.19
CA VAL A 49 18.66 8.64 -6.07
C VAL A 49 17.43 9.50 -5.73
N PRO A 50 16.96 10.39 -6.64
CA PRO A 50 15.75 11.18 -6.37
C PRO A 50 14.55 10.28 -6.02
N SER A 51 13.68 10.73 -5.10
CA SER A 51 12.51 9.94 -4.68
C SER A 51 11.60 9.58 -5.85
N GLU A 52 11.52 10.43 -6.89
CA GLU A 52 10.77 10.20 -8.13
C GLU A 52 11.33 9.06 -8.98
N ARG A 53 12.46 8.47 -8.58
CA ARG A 53 13.06 7.27 -9.17
C ARG A 53 13.00 6.05 -8.25
N VAL A 54 12.37 6.17 -7.08
CA VAL A 54 12.16 5.07 -6.12
C VAL A 54 10.72 4.59 -6.23
N ALA A 55 10.52 3.30 -6.53
CA ALA A 55 9.22 2.65 -6.47
C ALA A 55 9.15 1.72 -5.25
N VAL A 56 7.98 1.61 -4.64
CA VAL A 56 7.73 0.72 -3.49
C VAL A 56 6.69 -0.31 -3.90
N GLY A 57 6.87 -1.56 -3.50
CA GLY A 57 5.90 -2.59 -3.78
C GLY A 57 6.02 -3.80 -2.88
N GLY A 58 5.01 -4.67 -2.95
CA GLY A 58 5.00 -5.88 -2.15
C GLY A 58 3.91 -6.86 -2.57
N PHE A 59 3.89 -8.00 -1.87
CA PHE A 59 2.94 -9.09 -2.05
C PHE A 59 2.15 -9.36 -0.76
N SER A 60 0.85 -9.66 -0.88
CA SER A 60 -0.06 -9.94 0.23
C SER A 60 -0.01 -8.83 1.29
N MET A 61 0.25 -9.13 2.56
CA MET A 61 0.44 -8.12 3.60
C MET A 61 1.56 -7.11 3.25
N GLY A 62 2.59 -7.53 2.51
CA GLY A 62 3.62 -6.64 2.02
C GLY A 62 3.11 -5.63 0.97
N ALA A 63 2.10 -5.99 0.17
CA ALA A 63 1.44 -5.05 -0.75
C ALA A 63 0.63 -4.00 0.04
N THR A 64 -0.07 -4.45 1.08
CA THR A 64 -0.79 -3.60 2.02
C THR A 64 0.15 -2.63 2.74
N ALA A 65 1.28 -3.12 3.26
CA ALA A 65 2.31 -2.30 3.88
C ALA A 65 3.00 -1.35 2.88
N ALA A 66 3.27 -1.79 1.65
CA ALA A 66 3.82 -0.95 0.60
C ALA A 66 2.91 0.25 0.30
N ALA A 67 1.59 0.04 0.27
CA ALA A 67 0.63 1.12 0.06
C ALA A 67 0.59 2.13 1.22
N GLU A 68 0.60 1.66 2.47
CA GLU A 68 0.76 2.50 3.66
C GLU A 68 2.03 3.36 3.55
N CYS A 69 3.16 2.72 3.23
CA CYS A 69 4.44 3.42 3.12
C CYS A 69 4.43 4.46 1.99
N ALA A 70 4.00 4.08 0.79
CA ALA A 70 4.06 4.93 -0.40
C ALA A 70 3.12 6.14 -0.33
N LEU A 71 1.87 5.94 0.10
CA LEU A 71 0.88 7.02 0.17
C LEU A 71 1.12 7.97 1.35
N ARG A 72 1.80 7.49 2.39
CA ARG A 72 2.16 8.28 3.57
C ARG A 72 3.54 8.92 3.48
N TYR A 73 4.37 8.57 2.49
CA TYR A 73 5.69 9.18 2.30
C TYR A 73 5.56 10.69 1.99
N PRO A 74 6.46 11.56 2.50
CA PRO A 74 6.31 13.01 2.36
C PRO A 74 6.67 13.54 0.96
N ALA A 75 7.42 12.78 0.16
CA ALA A 75 7.81 13.16 -1.21
C ALA A 75 7.14 12.27 -2.26
N ARG A 76 7.22 12.68 -3.54
CA ARG A 76 6.67 11.91 -4.65
C ARG A 76 7.58 10.73 -4.97
N LEU A 77 7.00 9.54 -5.03
CA LEU A 77 7.66 8.31 -5.46
C LEU A 77 7.47 8.06 -6.96
N ALA A 78 8.29 7.18 -7.54
CA ALA A 78 8.19 6.75 -8.93
C ALA A 78 6.91 5.93 -9.20
N GLY A 79 6.45 5.17 -8.20
CA GLY A 79 5.24 4.36 -8.32
C GLY A 79 5.03 3.41 -7.15
N LEU A 80 3.86 2.77 -7.16
CA LEU A 80 3.44 1.74 -6.20
C LEU A 80 3.09 0.44 -6.94
N VAL A 81 3.52 -0.70 -6.40
CA VAL A 81 3.13 -2.03 -6.91
C VAL A 81 2.49 -2.85 -5.79
N MET A 82 1.23 -3.22 -5.99
CA MET A 82 0.47 -4.06 -5.06
C MET A 82 0.16 -5.40 -5.71
N LEU A 83 0.64 -6.50 -5.11
CA LEU A 83 0.37 -7.86 -5.57
C LEU A 83 -0.48 -8.60 -4.52
N ASN A 84 -1.71 -8.99 -4.86
CA ASN A 84 -2.64 -9.72 -3.98
C ASN A 84 -2.86 -9.06 -2.60
N GLY A 85 -2.89 -7.73 -2.54
CA GLY A 85 -3.05 -6.96 -1.30
C GLY A 85 -4.39 -6.23 -1.21
N TRP A 86 -4.52 -5.38 -0.18
CA TRP A 86 -5.64 -4.46 -0.03
C TRP A 86 -5.16 -3.12 0.51
N LEU A 87 -6.03 -2.11 0.50
CA LEU A 87 -5.73 -0.83 1.17
C LEU A 87 -6.32 -0.82 2.56
N LEU A 88 -5.52 -0.42 3.55
CA LEU A 88 -5.98 -0.14 4.91
C LEU A 88 -6.58 1.26 5.02
N PRO A 89 -7.35 1.54 6.09
CA PRO A 89 -7.93 2.87 6.26
C PRO A 89 -6.89 4.01 6.30
N GLY A 90 -5.69 3.77 6.83
CA GLY A 90 -4.60 4.75 6.85
C GLY A 90 -4.17 5.16 5.43
N ALA A 91 -3.86 4.18 4.59
CA ALA A 91 -3.54 4.36 3.18
C ALA A 91 -4.69 5.00 2.40
N ARG A 92 -5.94 4.58 2.66
CA ARG A 92 -7.14 5.16 2.04
C ARG A 92 -7.26 6.67 2.35
N ALA A 93 -7.09 7.04 3.62
CA ALA A 93 -7.14 8.43 4.07
C ALA A 93 -5.98 9.24 3.46
N ALA A 94 -4.76 8.72 3.52
CA ALA A 94 -3.57 9.38 2.98
C ALA A 94 -3.68 9.65 1.47
N ALA A 95 -4.31 8.77 0.70
CA ALA A 95 -4.53 8.97 -0.73
C ALA A 95 -5.46 10.17 -1.03
N LEU A 96 -6.37 10.50 -0.11
CA LEU A 96 -7.38 11.55 -0.31
C LEU A 96 -7.07 12.85 0.44
N GLU A 97 -6.04 12.88 1.30
CA GLU A 97 -5.66 14.07 2.05
C GLU A 97 -5.21 15.21 1.10
N PRO A 98 -5.78 16.42 1.24
CA PRO A 98 -5.45 17.56 0.38
C PRO A 98 -3.95 17.91 0.36
N ASP A 99 -3.30 17.87 1.51
CA ASP A 99 -1.86 18.15 1.66
C ASP A 99 -0.98 17.11 0.96
N ARG A 100 -1.57 15.98 0.53
CA ARG A 100 -0.92 14.89 -0.21
C ARG A 100 -1.25 14.85 -1.69
N ALA A 101 -2.23 15.63 -2.12
CA ALA A 101 -2.72 15.58 -3.48
C ALA A 101 -1.62 15.77 -4.54
N ALA A 102 -0.64 16.65 -4.31
CA ALA A 102 0.44 16.92 -5.26
C ALA A 102 1.37 15.71 -5.51
N ARG A 103 1.58 14.87 -4.49
CA ARG A 103 2.44 13.67 -4.59
C ARG A 103 1.70 12.41 -5.02
N VAL A 104 0.39 12.35 -4.75
CA VAL A 104 -0.48 11.22 -5.12
C VAL A 104 -1.03 11.37 -6.55
N ARG A 105 -1.36 12.59 -6.98
CA ARG A 105 -1.97 12.83 -8.30
C ARG A 105 -1.04 12.37 -9.44
N GLY A 106 -1.56 11.46 -10.26
CA GLY A 106 -0.84 10.86 -11.38
C GLY A 106 0.29 9.92 -10.96
N LEU A 107 0.39 9.51 -9.69
CA LEU A 107 1.31 8.47 -9.26
C LEU A 107 0.99 7.17 -10.02
N PRO A 108 1.95 6.56 -10.74
CA PRO A 108 1.73 5.26 -11.36
C PRO A 108 1.51 4.18 -10.31
N VAL A 109 0.42 3.43 -10.43
CA VAL A 109 0.13 2.30 -9.52
C VAL A 109 -0.24 1.06 -10.32
N LEU A 110 0.46 -0.05 -10.07
CA LEU A 110 0.04 -1.38 -10.50
C LEU A 110 -0.67 -2.08 -9.35
N VAL A 111 -1.90 -2.51 -9.58
CA VAL A 111 -2.61 -3.45 -8.71
C VAL A 111 -2.74 -4.75 -9.51
N SER A 112 -2.09 -5.82 -9.08
CA SER A 112 -2.24 -7.15 -9.66
C SER A 112 -2.87 -8.06 -8.63
N HIS A 113 -3.97 -8.74 -8.97
CA HIS A 113 -4.70 -9.54 -7.98
C HIS A 113 -5.38 -10.76 -8.61
N GLY A 114 -5.04 -11.95 -8.14
CA GLY A 114 -5.61 -13.19 -8.66
C GLY A 114 -7.11 -13.31 -8.39
N SER A 115 -7.89 -13.63 -9.43
CA SER A 115 -9.36 -13.78 -9.31
C SER A 115 -9.81 -14.95 -8.44
N ALA A 116 -8.93 -15.94 -8.24
CA ALA A 116 -9.16 -17.14 -7.44
C ALA A 116 -8.43 -17.11 -6.09
N ASP A 117 -7.97 -15.94 -5.62
CA ASP A 117 -7.26 -15.83 -4.35
C ASP A 117 -8.20 -16.08 -3.15
N GLU A 118 -7.91 -17.16 -2.42
CA GLU A 118 -8.69 -17.62 -1.26
C GLU A 118 -8.22 -17.00 0.06
N GLN A 119 -7.12 -16.23 0.06
CA GLN A 119 -6.56 -15.57 1.25
C GLN A 119 -6.93 -14.09 1.31
N VAL A 120 -6.82 -13.39 0.18
CA VAL A 120 -7.23 -11.99 0.02
C VAL A 120 -8.11 -11.89 -1.21
N GLY A 121 -9.35 -11.48 -1.05
CA GLY A 121 -10.31 -11.50 -2.14
C GLY A 121 -10.01 -10.53 -3.25
N PHE A 122 -10.36 -10.93 -4.46
CA PHE A 122 -10.27 -10.08 -5.64
C PHE A 122 -11.11 -8.79 -5.49
N ASP A 123 -12.18 -8.84 -4.69
CA ASP A 123 -12.94 -7.66 -4.29
C ASP A 123 -12.08 -6.62 -3.56
N CYS A 124 -11.12 -7.04 -2.74
CA CYS A 124 -10.16 -6.14 -2.10
C CYS A 124 -9.22 -5.46 -3.11
N GLY A 125 -8.66 -6.21 -4.06
CA GLY A 125 -7.81 -5.66 -5.12
C GLY A 125 -8.57 -4.67 -6.01
N ARG A 126 -9.81 -5.02 -6.38
CA ARG A 126 -10.70 -4.12 -7.12
C ARG A 126 -11.03 -2.84 -6.33
N ALA A 127 -11.40 -2.97 -5.06
CA ALA A 127 -11.68 -1.83 -4.19
C ALA A 127 -10.46 -0.93 -4.00
N ALA A 128 -9.27 -1.51 -3.85
CA ALA A 128 -8.01 -0.77 -3.80
C ALA A 128 -7.79 0.05 -5.08
N ALA A 129 -7.93 -0.58 -6.25
CA ALA A 129 -7.78 0.09 -7.54
C ALA A 129 -8.78 1.24 -7.70
N ASP A 130 -10.04 1.03 -7.34
CA ASP A 130 -11.09 2.05 -7.46
C ASP A 130 -10.84 3.24 -6.52
N HIS A 131 -10.43 2.98 -5.28
CA HIS A 131 -10.06 4.02 -4.32
C HIS A 131 -8.87 4.86 -4.81
N LEU A 132 -7.83 4.19 -5.34
CA LEU A 132 -6.65 4.85 -5.88
C LEU A 132 -6.98 5.69 -7.13
N ARG A 133 -7.90 5.23 -7.99
CA ARG A 133 -8.38 6.04 -9.13
C ARG A 133 -9.14 7.27 -8.65
N ALA A 134 -10.00 7.12 -7.65
CA ALA A 134 -10.73 8.25 -7.06
C ALA A 134 -9.79 9.29 -6.43
N ALA A 135 -8.66 8.85 -5.88
CA ALA A 135 -7.57 9.73 -5.41
C ALA A 135 -6.76 10.38 -6.54
N GLY A 136 -7.05 10.08 -7.81
CA GLY A 136 -6.39 10.67 -8.97
C GLY A 136 -5.03 10.07 -9.32
N THR A 137 -4.72 8.85 -8.85
CA THR A 137 -3.51 8.11 -9.26
C THR A 137 -3.69 7.47 -10.64
N GLY A 138 -2.58 7.12 -11.30
CA GLY A 138 -2.55 6.42 -12.58
C GLY A 138 -2.59 4.90 -12.40
N VAL A 139 -3.77 4.35 -12.11
CA VAL A 139 -3.93 2.92 -11.78
C VAL A 139 -4.05 2.02 -13.00
N ARG A 140 -3.24 0.97 -13.04
CA ARG A 140 -3.42 -0.23 -13.88
C ARG A 140 -3.82 -1.41 -12.99
N LEU A 141 -4.96 -2.04 -13.30
CA LEU A 141 -5.42 -3.26 -12.63
C LEU A 141 -5.16 -4.46 -13.54
N GLU A 142 -4.48 -5.48 -13.03
CA GLU A 142 -4.24 -6.78 -13.68
C GLU A 142 -4.83 -7.91 -12.82
N VAL A 143 -5.32 -8.96 -13.48
CA VAL A 143 -6.00 -10.11 -12.87
C VAL A 143 -5.27 -11.39 -13.21
#